data_AF-A0A7Y6PNV3-F1
#
_entry.id   AF-A0A7Y6PNV3-F1
#
_cell.length_a   1.000
_cell.length_b   1.000
_cell.length_c   1.000
_cell.angle_alpha   90.00
_cell.angle_beta   90.00
_cell.angle_gamma   90.00
#
_symmetry.space_group_name_H-M   'P 1'
#
loop_
_entity.id
_entity.type
_entity.pdbx_description
1 polymer ?
#
loop_
_entity_poly.entity_id
_entity_poly.type
_entity_poly.pdbx_seq_one_letter_code
_entity_poly.pdbx_strand_id
1 'polypeptide(L)'
;MRALVLTVLALAGCTEPDYDVVVGRIQLWDEPVMIEVPSSARRGELAIVNVTTSGNECVDYLSTDLDVHGDVADVTPLDRHPRGNLVCHDIWKSIRHEVGIAFDTAGVKTIVVHGRRTTANFGDEVIEVPFTITVE
;
A
#
# COMPACT_ATOMS: atom_id res chain seq x y z
N MET A 1 21.34 60.53 -3.31
CA MET A 1 21.12 59.44 -4.27
C MET A 1 21.08 58.13 -3.49
N ARG A 2 19.93 57.47 -3.42
CA ARG A 2 19.76 56.16 -2.75
C ARG A 2 19.51 55.12 -3.83
N ALA A 3 20.46 54.19 -4.00
CA ALA A 3 20.27 53.02 -4.84
C ALA A 3 19.52 51.96 -4.03
N LEU A 4 18.29 51.65 -4.46
CA LEU A 4 17.49 50.56 -3.90
C LEU A 4 17.94 49.28 -4.62
N VAL A 5 18.70 48.43 -3.94
CA VAL A 5 19.08 47.11 -4.45
C VAL A 5 17.88 46.19 -4.27
N LEU A 6 17.18 45.87 -5.37
CA LEU A 6 16.13 44.86 -5.40
C LEU A 6 16.81 43.49 -5.53
N THR A 7 16.90 42.75 -4.43
CA THR A 7 17.33 41.34 -4.47
C THR A 7 16.13 40.48 -4.83
N VAL A 8 16.08 40.00 -6.08
CA VAL A 8 15.09 39.00 -6.52
C VAL A 8 15.58 37.63 -6.06
N LEU A 9 14.95 37.06 -5.02
CA LEU A 9 15.11 35.64 -4.69
C LEU A 9 14.28 34.83 -5.71
N ALA A 10 14.95 34.24 -6.69
CA ALA A 10 14.37 33.18 -7.50
C ALA A 10 14.36 31.89 -6.66
N LEU A 11 13.23 31.58 -6.02
CA LEU A 11 12.98 30.23 -5.50
C LEU A 11 12.85 29.31 -6.73
N ALA A 12 13.91 28.55 -7.01
CA ALA A 12 13.80 27.35 -7.81
C ALA A 12 12.93 26.36 -7.00
N GLY A 13 11.61 26.48 -7.14
CA GLY A 13 10.69 25.49 -6.63
C GLY A 13 10.93 24.20 -7.40
N CYS A 14 11.54 23.21 -6.76
CA CYS A 14 11.44 21.84 -7.23
C CYS A 14 9.96 21.47 -7.19
N THR A 15 9.28 21.50 -8.34
CA THR A 15 7.94 20.93 -8.46
C THR A 15 8.10 19.43 -8.25
N GLU A 16 7.69 18.94 -7.09
CA GLU A 16 7.60 17.49 -6.88
C GLU A 16 6.66 16.92 -7.95
N PRO A 17 6.98 15.77 -8.56
CA PRO A 17 6.08 15.15 -9.51
C PRO A 17 4.73 14.86 -8.84
N ASP A 18 3.63 15.09 -9.56
CA ASP A 18 2.32 14.67 -9.12
C ASP A 18 2.27 13.14 -9.08
N TYR A 19 1.61 12.57 -8.07
CA TYR A 19 1.40 11.13 -7.94
C TYR A 19 -0.08 10.78 -7.95
N ASP A 20 -0.42 9.66 -8.59
CA ASP A 20 -1.68 8.96 -8.42
C ASP A 20 -1.55 7.96 -7.26
N VAL A 21 -2.59 7.91 -6.41
CA VAL A 21 -2.73 6.87 -5.38
C VAL A 21 -3.41 5.68 -6.02
N VAL A 22 -2.79 4.51 -5.91
CA VAL A 22 -3.30 3.27 -6.50
C VAL A 22 -3.28 2.16 -5.47
N VAL A 23 -4.27 1.26 -5.54
CA VAL A 23 -4.21 0.00 -4.80
C VAL A 23 -2.98 -0.78 -5.27
N GLY A 24 -2.23 -1.33 -4.34
CA GLY A 24 -1.02 -2.08 -4.64
C GLY A 24 -1.31 -3.43 -5.28
N ARG A 25 -0.40 -3.88 -6.14
CA ARG A 25 -0.52 -5.16 -6.85
C ARG A 25 0.01 -6.30 -5.99
N ILE A 26 -0.87 -7.13 -5.44
CA ILE A 26 -0.50 -8.27 -4.59
C ILE A 26 -0.24 -9.57 -5.38
N GLN A 27 -0.56 -9.59 -6.68
CA GLN A 27 -0.29 -10.72 -7.57
C GLN A 27 0.13 -10.24 -8.97
N LEU A 28 1.30 -10.70 -9.43
CA LEU A 28 1.85 -10.39 -10.74
C LEU A 28 2.03 -11.69 -11.54
N TRP A 29 1.48 -11.77 -12.76
CA TRP A 29 1.66 -12.90 -13.69
C TRP A 29 1.45 -14.29 -13.09
N ASP A 30 0.43 -14.44 -12.25
CA ASP A 30 0.09 -15.68 -11.54
C ASP A 30 1.11 -16.14 -10.47
N GLU A 31 2.05 -15.29 -10.07
CA GLU A 31 2.91 -15.53 -8.91
C GLU A 31 2.08 -15.70 -7.61
N PRO A 32 2.60 -16.42 -6.60
CA PRO A 32 1.92 -16.53 -5.32
C PRO A 32 1.73 -15.16 -4.66
N VAL A 33 0.57 -14.96 -4.03
CA VAL A 33 0.32 -13.79 -3.18
C VAL A 33 1.19 -13.91 -1.92
N MET A 34 1.93 -12.86 -1.61
CA MET A 34 2.87 -12.81 -0.48
C MET A 34 2.28 -11.96 0.66
N ILE A 35 1.43 -12.60 1.47
CA ILE A 35 0.78 -12.00 2.64
C ILE A 35 1.06 -12.85 3.87
N GLU A 36 1.49 -12.20 4.95
CA GLU A 36 1.72 -12.83 6.26
C GLU A 36 0.71 -12.28 7.27
N VAL A 37 -0.16 -13.15 7.77
CA VAL A 37 -1.13 -12.86 8.82
C VAL A 37 -0.88 -13.81 9.99
N PRO A 38 -0.76 -13.32 11.24
CA PRO A 38 -0.62 -14.20 12.40
C PRO A 38 -1.88 -15.04 12.57
N SER A 39 -1.71 -16.30 12.98
CA SER A 39 -2.84 -17.22 13.20
C SER A 39 -3.63 -16.91 14.47
N SER A 40 -3.03 -16.19 15.42
CA SER A 40 -3.68 -15.73 16.65
C SER A 40 -3.16 -14.38 17.14
N ALA A 41 -3.96 -13.72 17.96
CA ALA A 41 -3.62 -12.49 18.67
C ALA A 41 -4.35 -12.44 20.02
N ARG A 42 -3.97 -11.51 20.88
CA ARG A 42 -4.71 -11.21 22.12
C ARG A 42 -5.61 -10.01 21.92
N ARG A 43 -6.76 -10.00 22.61
CA ARG A 43 -7.68 -8.87 22.59
C ARG A 43 -6.96 -7.56 22.95
N GLY A 44 -7.10 -6.55 22.08
CA GLY A 44 -6.47 -5.24 22.23
C GLY A 44 -4.97 -5.19 21.95
N GLU A 45 -4.32 -6.32 21.63
CA GLU A 45 -2.92 -6.32 21.15
C GLU A 45 -2.86 -6.21 19.62
N LEU A 46 -1.79 -5.60 19.12
CA LEU A 46 -1.56 -5.45 17.68
C LEU A 46 -1.14 -6.79 17.05
N ALA A 47 -1.99 -7.31 16.18
CA ALA A 47 -1.66 -8.35 15.21
C ALA A 47 -1.00 -7.68 13.99
N ILE A 48 0.28 -7.96 13.74
CA ILE A 48 1.02 -7.36 12.62
C ILE A 48 0.75 -8.14 11.33
N VAL A 49 0.15 -7.49 10.35
CA VAL A 49 -0.07 -8.03 9.01
C VAL A 49 0.97 -7.42 8.06
N ASN A 50 1.62 -8.28 7.27
CA ASN A 50 2.53 -7.85 6.21
C ASN A 50 1.95 -8.21 4.85
N VAL A 51 1.91 -7.23 3.94
CA VAL A 51 1.47 -7.41 2.56
C VAL A 51 2.62 -6.99 1.64
N THR A 52 3.03 -7.86 0.73
CA THR A 52 4.02 -7.51 -0.29
C THR A 52 3.31 -7.22 -1.60
N THR A 53 3.52 -6.03 -2.14
CA THR A 53 3.03 -5.62 -3.46
C THR A 53 4.18 -5.55 -4.47
N SER A 54 3.82 -5.50 -5.76
CA SER A 54 4.76 -5.47 -6.89
C SER A 54 4.56 -4.21 -7.73
N GLY A 55 5.63 -3.45 -7.88
CA GLY A 55 5.66 -2.23 -8.68
C GLY A 55 6.91 -2.18 -9.55
N ASN A 56 6.89 -1.37 -10.61
CA ASN A 56 8.13 -1.02 -11.31
C ASN A 56 8.92 0.01 -10.50
N GLU A 57 10.08 0.45 -10.99
CA GLU A 57 10.97 1.34 -10.25
C GLU A 57 10.33 2.67 -9.81
N CYS A 58 9.31 3.14 -10.54
CA CYS A 58 8.59 4.38 -10.28
C CYS A 58 7.47 4.24 -9.25
N VAL A 59 6.98 3.02 -9.01
CA VAL A 59 5.95 2.79 -8.00
C VAL A 59 6.62 2.76 -6.64
N ASP A 60 6.13 3.52 -5.68
CA ASP A 60 6.65 3.52 -4.31
C ASP A 60 5.54 3.25 -3.31
N TYR A 61 5.95 2.78 -2.12
CA TYR A 61 5.09 2.75 -0.96
C TYR A 61 4.47 4.14 -0.69
N LEU A 62 3.18 4.17 -0.36
CA LEU A 62 2.51 5.35 0.18
C LEU A 62 1.99 5.11 1.60
N SER A 63 1.05 4.17 1.75
CA SER A 63 0.41 3.84 3.02
C SER A 63 -0.17 2.42 3.01
N THR A 64 -0.73 2.01 4.13
CA THR A 64 -1.59 0.83 4.23
C THR A 64 -2.86 1.28 4.91
N ASP A 65 -3.97 1.33 4.17
CA ASP A 65 -5.26 1.71 4.74
C ASP A 65 -5.84 0.52 5.51
N LEU A 66 -6.41 0.83 6.67
CA LEU A 66 -7.03 -0.13 7.57
C LEU A 66 -8.40 0.38 7.99
N ASP A 67 -9.42 -0.42 7.75
CA ASP A 67 -10.76 -0.22 8.29
C ASP A 67 -11.16 -1.44 9.12
N VAL A 68 -11.57 -1.24 10.37
CA VAL A 68 -11.96 -2.32 11.29
C VAL A 68 -13.42 -2.13 11.67
N HIS A 69 -14.26 -3.09 11.31
CA HIS A 69 -15.69 -3.07 11.61
C HIS A 69 -16.16 -4.43 12.14
N GLY A 70 -16.56 -4.44 13.41
CA GLY A 70 -16.99 -5.66 14.08
C GLY A 70 -15.88 -6.72 14.14
N ASP A 71 -16.10 -7.84 13.48
CA ASP A 71 -15.17 -8.97 13.45
C ASP A 71 -14.31 -9.03 12.17
N VAL A 72 -14.37 -7.97 11.35
CA VAL A 72 -13.68 -7.87 10.07
C VAL A 72 -12.70 -6.69 10.09
N ALA A 73 -11.52 -6.90 9.52
CA ALA A 73 -10.56 -5.85 9.23
C ALA A 73 -10.20 -5.86 7.74
N ASP A 74 -10.47 -4.76 7.04
CA ASP A 74 -10.11 -4.55 5.65
C ASP A 74 -8.75 -3.85 5.56
N VAL A 75 -7.81 -4.48 4.86
CA VAL A 75 -6.44 -4.01 4.68
C VAL A 75 -6.22 -3.71 3.20
N THR A 76 -5.89 -2.46 2.88
CA THR A 76 -5.63 -2.03 1.51
C THR A 76 -4.22 -1.43 1.39
N PRO A 77 -3.23 -2.15 0.86
CA PRO A 77 -1.93 -1.54 0.54
C PRO A 77 -2.10 -0.47 -0.54
N LEU A 78 -1.60 0.74 -0.28
CA LEU A 78 -1.65 1.85 -1.22
C LEU A 78 -0.25 2.23 -1.67
N ASP A 79 -0.06 2.23 -2.98
CA ASP A 79 1.15 2.66 -3.64
C ASP A 79 0.93 4.03 -4.29
N ARG A 80 2.01 4.79 -4.46
CA ARG A 80 2.03 5.99 -5.29
C ARG A 80 2.66 5.68 -6.64
N HIS A 81 2.02 6.12 -7.70
CA HIS A 81 2.51 6.01 -9.07
C HIS A 81 2.65 7.42 -9.66
N PRO A 82 3.81 7.79 -10.22
CA PRO A 82 3.97 9.12 -10.78
C PRO A 82 2.99 9.36 -11.92
N ARG A 83 2.38 10.54 -11.93
CA ARG A 83 1.48 11.01 -12.98
C ARG A 83 2.29 11.67 -14.10
N GLY A 84 1.91 11.41 -15.35
CA GLY A 84 2.49 12.03 -16.55
C GLY A 84 3.54 11.18 -17.26
N ASN A 85 4.31 11.80 -18.16
CA ASN A 85 5.25 11.11 -19.05
C ASN A 85 6.61 10.86 -18.40
N LEU A 86 6.62 10.25 -17.22
CA LEU A 86 7.85 9.74 -16.62
C LEU A 86 8.22 8.42 -17.29
N VAL A 87 9.47 8.30 -17.73
CA VAL A 87 10.00 7.05 -18.28
C VAL A 87 10.44 6.19 -17.09
N CYS A 88 9.70 5.11 -16.87
CA CYS A 88 10.02 4.11 -15.86
C CYS A 88 10.64 2.90 -16.55
N HIS A 89 11.83 2.49 -16.13
CA HIS A 89 12.38 1.20 -16.51
C HIS A 89 11.48 0.08 -15.97
N ASP A 90 11.42 -1.02 -16.71
CA ASP A 90 10.66 -2.22 -16.36
C ASP A 90 11.41 -3.08 -15.35
N ILE A 91 11.93 -2.43 -14.29
CA ILE A 91 12.60 -3.08 -13.18
C ILE A 91 11.56 -3.27 -12.08
N TRP A 92 11.10 -4.51 -11.94
CA TRP A 92 10.14 -4.88 -10.91
C TRP A 92 10.81 -4.96 -9.54
N LYS A 93 10.14 -4.42 -8.53
CA LYS A 93 10.55 -4.45 -7.13
C LYS A 93 9.37 -4.85 -6.24
N SER A 94 9.71 -5.51 -5.14
CA SER A 94 8.77 -5.78 -4.07
C SER A 94 8.67 -4.57 -3.14
N ILE A 95 7.45 -4.23 -2.73
CA ILE A 95 7.14 -3.14 -1.82
C ILE A 95 6.44 -3.74 -0.61
N ARG A 96 6.99 -3.51 0.59
CA ARG A 96 6.45 -4.07 1.84
C ARG A 96 5.51 -3.08 2.50
N HIS A 97 4.29 -3.53 2.77
CA HIS A 97 3.30 -2.86 3.59
C HIS A 97 3.19 -3.58 4.91
N GLU A 98 3.19 -2.83 6.01
CA GLU A 98 3.01 -3.34 7.36
C GLU A 98 1.86 -2.57 8.01
N VAL A 99 0.98 -3.28 8.70
CA VAL A 99 -0.12 -2.67 9.46
C VAL A 99 -0.42 -3.48 10.71
N GLY A 100 -0.63 -2.79 11.83
CA GLY A 100 -1.07 -3.39 13.09
C GLY A 100 -2.58 -3.33 13.22
N ILE A 101 -3.21 -4.49 13.43
CA ILE A 101 -4.66 -4.63 13.60
C ILE A 101 -4.93 -5.04 15.04
N ALA A 102 -5.85 -4.37 15.72
CA ALA A 102 -6.32 -4.78 17.04
C ALA A 102 -7.82 -5.05 17.00
N PHE A 103 -8.25 -6.15 17.61
CA PHE A 103 -9.66 -6.47 17.81
C PHE A 103 -10.02 -6.33 19.29
N ASP A 104 -11.14 -5.68 19.56
CA ASP A 104 -11.61 -5.39 20.93
C ASP A 104 -12.44 -6.52 21.54
N THR A 105 -12.71 -7.59 20.80
CA THR A 105 -13.46 -8.74 21.27
C THR A 105 -12.73 -10.04 20.93
N ALA A 106 -12.86 -11.03 21.81
CA ALA A 106 -12.32 -12.37 21.55
C ALA A 106 -13.16 -13.11 20.49
N GLY A 107 -12.61 -14.19 19.96
CA GLY A 107 -13.26 -15.07 18.98
C GLY A 107 -12.55 -15.08 17.62
N VAL A 108 -13.23 -15.67 16.64
CA VAL A 108 -12.73 -15.78 15.26
C VAL A 108 -12.95 -14.45 14.55
N LYS A 109 -11.89 -13.89 13.96
CA LYS A 109 -11.93 -12.66 13.18
C LYS A 109 -11.48 -12.92 11.75
N THR A 110 -11.88 -12.03 10.85
CA THR A 110 -11.49 -12.07 9.44
C THR A 110 -10.66 -10.84 9.10
N ILE A 111 -9.53 -11.06 8.44
CA ILE A 111 -8.73 -10.01 7.83
C ILE A 111 -8.88 -10.18 6.32
N VAL A 112 -9.35 -9.15 5.62
CA VAL A 112 -9.52 -9.16 4.16
C VAL A 112 -8.49 -8.23 3.57
N VAL A 113 -7.59 -8.77 2.75
CA VAL A 113 -6.61 -7.94 2.03
C VAL A 113 -7.16 -7.61 0.64
N HIS A 114 -7.28 -6.32 0.34
CA HIS A 114 -7.76 -5.77 -0.93
C HIS A 114 -6.57 -5.35 -1.78
N GLY A 115 -6.29 -6.08 -2.84
CA GLY A 115 -5.14 -5.80 -3.70
C GLY A 115 -5.45 -5.97 -5.17
N ARG A 116 -4.55 -5.54 -6.05
CA ARG A 116 -4.67 -5.77 -7.49
C ARG A 116 -3.99 -7.06 -7.92
N ARG A 117 -4.58 -7.72 -8.90
CA ARG A 117 -3.99 -8.85 -9.62
C ARG A 117 -3.81 -8.48 -11.09
N THR A 118 -2.60 -8.67 -11.59
CA THR A 118 -2.34 -8.68 -13.03
C THR A 118 -2.13 -10.10 -13.51
N THR A 119 -2.95 -10.53 -14.47
CA THR A 119 -2.87 -11.87 -15.07
C THR A 119 -1.91 -11.90 -16.26
N ALA A 120 -1.51 -13.09 -16.71
CA ALA A 120 -0.68 -13.25 -17.91
C ALA A 120 -1.27 -12.64 -19.20
N ASN A 121 -2.60 -12.43 -19.24
CA ASN A 121 -3.30 -11.78 -20.36
C ASN A 121 -3.41 -10.26 -20.21
N PHE A 122 -2.62 -9.65 -19.31
CA PHE A 122 -2.65 -8.22 -19.00
C PHE A 122 -4.00 -7.72 -18.44
N GLY A 123 -4.87 -8.62 -18.00
CA GLY A 123 -6.05 -8.24 -17.23
C GLY A 123 -5.61 -7.76 -15.85
N ASP A 124 -6.16 -6.64 -15.40
CA ASP A 124 -5.87 -6.03 -14.11
C ASP A 124 -7.17 -5.76 -13.36
N GLU A 125 -7.30 -6.36 -12.18
CA GLU A 125 -8.52 -6.30 -11.39
C GLU A 125 -8.20 -6.26 -9.90
N VAL A 126 -9.15 -5.74 -9.11
CA VAL A 126 -9.08 -5.82 -7.65
C VAL A 126 -9.56 -7.19 -7.21
N ILE A 127 -8.82 -7.81 -6.29
CA ILE A 127 -9.13 -9.08 -5.67
C ILE A 127 -9.10 -8.93 -4.14
N GLU A 128 -9.86 -9.80 -3.47
CA GLU A 128 -9.93 -9.90 -2.02
C GLU A 128 -9.32 -11.23 -1.57
N VAL A 129 -8.43 -11.19 -0.57
CA VAL A 129 -7.80 -12.38 0.00
C VAL A 129 -8.12 -12.45 1.49
N PRO A 130 -9.07 -13.33 1.90
CA PRO A 130 -9.47 -13.45 3.29
C PRO A 130 -8.52 -14.36 4.09
N PHE A 131 -8.25 -13.95 5.33
CA PHE A 131 -7.52 -14.69 6.34
C PHE A 131 -8.35 -14.77 7.62
N THR A 132 -8.21 -15.89 8.33
CA THR A 132 -8.87 -16.09 9.63
C THR A 132 -7.83 -16.05 10.74
N ILE A 133 -8.12 -15.30 11.80
CA ILE A 133 -7.30 -15.22 13.01
C ILE A 133 -8.15 -15.52 14.24
N THR A 134 -7.56 -16.15 15.26
CA THR A 134 -8.21 -16.37 16.56
C THR A 134 -7.72 -15.32 17.57
N VAL A 135 -8.66 -14.57 18.15
CA VAL A 135 -8.37 -13.57 19.19
C VAL A 135 -8.76 -14.13 20.56
N GLU A 136 -7.80 -14.20 21.48
CA GLU A 136 -7.96 -14.68 22.86
C GLU A 136 -8.24 -13.54 23.87
#